data_AF-A0A8I2BIQ1-F1
#
_entry.id   AF-A0A8I2BIQ1-F1
#
_cell.length_a   1.000
_cell.length_b   1.000
_cell.length_c   1.000
_cell.angle_alpha   90.00
_cell.angle_beta   90.00
_cell.angle_gamma   90.00
#
_symmetry.space_group_name_H-M   'P 1'
#
loop_
_entity.id
_entity.type
_entity.pdbx_description
1 polymer ?
#
loop_
_entity_poly.entity_id
_entity_poly.type
_entity_poly.pdbx_seq_one_letter_code
_entity_poly.pdbx_strand_id
1 'polypeptide(L)'
;MDIITNTLYWLSTGLLVPVIVLLLLFFLRALLLGGSFYGQFIERNKNNREIKRQLENLTIEELSIQELKEKQRNSNELVKTIADMLENDNSRAGLNKLIGDYEIIADKDLGASRTLSKLGPMLGLMGTLIPMGPALVALAVGDVASMASNMQVAFATTVIGLFVGAIGFITLQTKQRWYADDMNTLDFIADSLMERKIRN
;
A
#
# COMPACT_ATOMS: atom_id res chain seq x y z
N MET A 1 36.27 -1.53 28.46
CA MET A 1 35.81 -2.18 27.20
C MET A 1 34.62 -3.09 27.50
N ASP A 2 34.73 -4.00 28.48
CA ASP A 2 33.69 -5.02 28.75
C ASP A 2 32.32 -4.49 29.14
N ILE A 3 32.22 -3.37 29.88
CA ILE A 3 30.93 -2.79 30.28
C ILE A 3 30.14 -2.30 29.06
N ILE A 4 30.80 -1.65 28.10
CA ILE A 4 30.15 -1.13 26.89
C ILE A 4 29.73 -2.29 26.00
N THR A 5 30.62 -3.25 25.77
CA THR A 5 30.35 -4.45 24.95
C THR A 5 29.22 -5.31 25.54
N ASN A 6 29.22 -5.54 26.85
CA ASN A 6 28.17 -6.30 27.52
C ASN A 6 26.83 -5.56 27.51
N THR A 7 26.83 -4.23 27.70
CA THR A 7 25.60 -3.43 27.60
C THR A 7 25.02 -3.47 26.18
N LEU A 8 25.86 -3.32 25.15
CA LEU A 8 25.45 -3.44 23.74
C LEU A 8 24.91 -4.83 23.41
N TYR A 9 25.54 -5.89 23.92
CA TYR A 9 25.09 -7.26 23.73
C TYR A 9 23.70 -7.50 24.34
N TRP A 10 23.49 -7.07 25.59
CA TRP A 10 22.20 -7.18 26.26
C TRP A 10 21.11 -6.38 25.55
N LEU A 11 21.44 -5.17 25.10
CA LEU A 11 20.50 -4.32 24.40
C LEU A 11 20.11 -4.92 23.04
N SER A 12 21.09 -5.41 22.26
CA SER A 12 20.86 -6.06 20.97
C SER A 12 20.04 -7.35 21.12
N THR A 13 20.42 -8.25 22.02
CA THR A 13 19.69 -9.50 22.26
C THR A 13 18.29 -9.27 22.83
N GLY A 14 18.10 -8.25 23.67
CA GLY A 14 16.78 -7.83 24.16
C GLY A 14 15.86 -7.31 23.04
N LEU A 15 16.42 -6.72 21.98
CA LEU A 15 15.68 -6.26 20.80
C LEU A 15 15.23 -7.39 19.86
N LEU A 16 15.76 -8.61 20.01
CA LEU A 16 15.42 -9.75 19.15
C LEU A 16 13.91 -10.07 19.21
N VAL A 17 13.37 -10.20 20.42
CA VAL A 17 11.95 -10.59 20.61
C VAL A 17 11.01 -9.51 20.05
N PRO A 18 11.17 -8.21 20.36
CA PRO A 18 10.39 -7.14 19.74
C PRO A 18 10.44 -7.15 18.21
N VAL A 19 11.63 -7.34 17.62
CA VAL A 19 11.81 -7.37 16.16
C VAL A 19 11.05 -8.52 15.53
N ILE A 20 11.12 -9.73 16.10
CA ILE A 20 10.38 -10.90 15.61
C ILE A 20 8.87 -10.67 15.70
N VAL A 21 8.37 -10.14 16.83
CA VAL A 21 6.94 -9.84 17.00
C VAL A 21 6.45 -8.83 15.97
N LEU A 22 7.20 -7.74 15.75
CA LEU A 22 6.87 -6.75 14.72
C LEU A 22 6.90 -7.36 13.32
N LEU A 23 7.90 -8.19 13.01
CA LEU A 23 8.01 -8.85 11.72
C LEU A 23 6.82 -9.80 11.46
N LEU A 24 6.38 -10.57 12.47
CA LEU A 24 5.20 -11.43 12.35
C LEU A 24 3.91 -10.62 12.18
N LEU A 25 3.77 -9.48 12.87
CA LEU A 25 2.64 -8.57 12.68
C LEU A 25 2.62 -8.04 11.24
N PHE A 26 3.78 -7.60 10.73
CA PHE A 26 3.92 -7.13 9.36
C PHE A 26 3.64 -8.24 8.33
N PHE A 27 4.01 -9.48 8.64
CA PHE A 27 3.70 -10.64 7.81
C PHE A 27 2.20 -10.90 7.72
N LEU A 28 1.48 -10.91 8.85
CA LEU A 28 0.02 -11.02 8.85
C LEU A 28 -0.62 -9.86 8.07
N ARG A 29 -0.14 -8.63 8.27
CA ARG A 29 -0.64 -7.46 7.55
C ARG A 29 -0.39 -7.56 6.05
N ALA A 30 0.75 -8.10 5.61
CA ALA A 30 1.05 -8.35 4.21
C ALA A 30 0.11 -9.38 3.59
N LEU A 31 -0.19 -10.48 4.30
CA LEU A 31 -1.15 -11.48 3.83
C LEU A 31 -2.57 -10.89 3.67
N LEU A 32 -3.03 -10.11 4.65
CA LEU A 32 -4.32 -9.42 4.56
C LEU A 32 -4.34 -8.43 3.39
N LEU A 33 -3.29 -7.64 3.22
CA LEU A 33 -3.18 -6.69 2.12
C LEU A 33 -3.19 -7.42 0.77
N GLY A 34 -2.41 -8.49 0.62
CA GLY A 34 -2.40 -9.32 -0.58
C GLY A 34 -3.77 -9.92 -0.89
N GLY A 35 -4.49 -10.40 0.12
CA GLY A 35 -5.86 -10.91 -0.01
C GLY A 35 -6.86 -9.82 -0.44
N SER A 36 -6.84 -8.67 0.22
CA SER A 36 -7.71 -7.54 -0.14
C SER A 36 -7.39 -6.99 -1.54
N PHE A 37 -6.12 -6.99 -1.93
CA PHE A 37 -5.67 -6.56 -3.24
C PHE A 37 -6.17 -7.50 -4.33
N TYR A 38 -6.18 -8.81 -4.09
CA TYR A 38 -6.73 -9.77 -5.04
C TYR A 38 -8.23 -9.53 -5.30
N GLY A 39 -9.01 -9.24 -4.24
CA GLY A 39 -10.42 -8.86 -4.37
C GLY A 39 -10.61 -7.57 -5.17
N GLN A 40 -9.87 -6.51 -4.81
CA GLN A 40 -9.91 -5.23 -5.50
C GLN A 40 -9.44 -5.34 -6.96
N PHE A 41 -8.42 -6.16 -7.25
CA PHE A 41 -7.89 -6.38 -8.59
C PHE A 41 -8.94 -6.98 -9.53
N ILE A 42 -9.69 -7.97 -9.04
CA ILE A 42 -10.75 -8.61 -9.82
C ILE A 42 -11.92 -7.65 -10.06
N GLU A 43 -12.37 -6.97 -9.01
CA GLU A 43 -13.54 -6.09 -9.06
C GLU A 43 -13.28 -4.84 -9.92
N ARG A 44 -12.09 -4.25 -9.78
CA ARG A 44 -11.69 -3.04 -10.50
C ARG A 44 -11.47 -3.28 -11.99
N ASN A 45 -10.89 -4.42 -12.39
CA ASN A 45 -10.63 -4.70 -13.81
C ASN A 45 -11.93 -4.86 -14.62
N LYS A 46 -13.03 -5.28 -13.99
CA LYS A 46 -14.35 -5.40 -14.63
C LYS A 46 -15.13 -4.08 -14.59
N ASN A 47 -15.17 -3.41 -13.44
CA ASN A 47 -16.04 -2.24 -13.25
C ASN A 47 -15.44 -0.92 -13.79
N ASN A 48 -14.12 -0.68 -13.65
CA ASN A 48 -13.49 0.54 -14.19
C ASN A 48 -13.41 0.52 -15.73
N ARG A 49 -13.25 -0.65 -16.35
CA ARG A 49 -13.26 -0.76 -17.83
C ARG A 49 -14.61 -0.36 -18.40
N GLU A 50 -15.70 -0.71 -17.75
CA GLU A 50 -17.04 -0.38 -18.21
C GLU A 50 -17.35 1.11 -18.01
N ILE A 51 -16.97 1.68 -16.86
CA ILE A 51 -17.12 3.13 -16.60
C ILE A 51 -16.26 3.96 -17.56
N LYS A 52 -14.99 3.58 -17.78
CA LYS A 52 -14.10 4.28 -18.74
C LYS A 52 -14.60 4.17 -20.17
N ARG A 53 -15.09 2.99 -20.57
CA ARG A 53 -15.66 2.79 -21.91
C ARG A 53 -16.95 3.57 -22.11
N GLN A 54 -17.75 3.78 -21.07
CA GLN A 54 -18.90 4.68 -21.11
C GLN A 54 -18.47 6.15 -21.19
N LEU A 55 -17.42 6.56 -20.46
CA LEU A 55 -16.87 7.92 -20.56
C LEU A 55 -16.21 8.23 -21.92
N GLU A 56 -15.54 7.26 -22.54
CA GLU A 56 -14.87 7.45 -23.83
C GLU A 56 -15.84 7.43 -25.02
N ASN A 57 -16.95 6.68 -24.93
CA ASN A 57 -17.92 6.57 -26.03
C ASN A 57 -19.10 7.53 -25.92
N LEU A 58 -19.38 8.08 -24.73
CA LEU A 58 -20.41 9.08 -24.53
C LEU A 58 -19.74 10.44 -24.36
N THR A 59 -19.94 11.31 -25.35
CA THR A 59 -19.98 12.75 -25.11
C THR A 59 -20.72 12.99 -23.79
N ILE A 60 -20.23 13.87 -22.92
CA ILE A 60 -20.80 14.19 -21.58
C ILE A 60 -22.30 14.61 -21.61
N GLU A 61 -22.93 14.60 -22.78
CA GLU A 61 -24.32 14.93 -23.07
C GLU A 61 -25.36 13.95 -22.50
N GLU A 62 -25.04 12.68 -22.21
CA GLU A 62 -26.07 11.70 -21.78
C GLU A 62 -25.78 10.94 -20.49
N LEU A 63 -24.69 11.27 -19.77
CA LEU A 63 -24.37 10.61 -18.50
C LEU A 63 -25.34 11.10 -17.41
N SER A 64 -26.56 10.57 -17.42
CA SER A 64 -27.55 10.86 -16.41
C SER A 64 -26.98 10.42 -15.06
N ILE A 65 -26.92 11.39 -14.15
CA ILE A 65 -26.55 11.22 -12.72
C ILE A 65 -27.36 10.06 -12.07
N GLN A 66 -28.47 9.66 -12.69
CA GLN A 66 -29.33 8.53 -12.37
C GLN A 66 -28.63 7.16 -12.47
N GLU A 67 -27.91 6.86 -13.55
CA GLU A 67 -27.26 5.55 -13.75
C GLU A 67 -26.05 5.36 -12.81
N LEU A 68 -25.34 6.44 -12.50
CA LEU A 68 -24.25 6.45 -11.51
C LEU A 68 -24.77 6.30 -10.07
N LYS A 69 -25.94 6.89 -9.74
CA LYS A 69 -26.62 6.72 -8.44
C LYS A 69 -27.14 5.30 -8.23
N GLU A 70 -27.54 4.58 -9.27
CA GLU A 70 -28.05 3.21 -9.13
C GLU A 70 -26.92 2.18 -8.88
N LYS A 71 -25.73 2.41 -9.46
CA LYS A 71 -24.52 1.61 -9.21
C LYS A 71 -23.80 1.97 -7.88
N GLN A 72 -24.32 2.93 -7.14
CA GLN A 72 -23.75 3.50 -5.91
C GLN A 72 -23.72 2.53 -4.73
N ARG A 73 -24.44 1.39 -4.81
CA ARG A 73 -24.54 0.43 -3.70
C ARG A 73 -23.25 -0.35 -3.40
N ASN A 74 -22.25 -0.31 -4.29
CA ASN A 74 -20.97 -1.04 -4.15
C ASN A 74 -19.71 -0.28 -4.65
N SER A 75 -19.80 0.99 -5.05
CA SER A 75 -18.79 1.56 -5.97
C SER A 75 -17.69 2.42 -5.31
N ASN A 76 -16.47 2.24 -5.84
CA ASN A 76 -15.18 2.90 -5.53
C ASN A 76 -15.27 4.41 -5.25
N GLU A 77 -14.32 4.92 -4.45
CA GLU A 77 -14.18 6.35 -4.09
C GLU A 77 -14.16 7.29 -5.30
N LEU A 78 -13.63 6.84 -6.45
CA LEU A 78 -13.61 7.58 -7.72
C LEU A 78 -15.04 7.95 -8.19
N VAL A 79 -15.97 6.99 -8.12
CA VAL A 79 -17.35 7.20 -8.58
C VAL A 79 -18.07 8.23 -7.70
N LYS A 80 -17.76 8.24 -6.40
CA LYS A 80 -18.27 9.23 -5.47
C LYS A 80 -17.75 10.63 -5.82
N THR A 81 -16.45 10.76 -6.07
CA THR A 81 -15.85 12.05 -6.46
C THR A 81 -16.44 12.57 -7.78
N ILE A 82 -16.64 11.71 -8.78
CA ILE A 82 -17.30 12.10 -10.05
C ILE A 82 -18.74 12.56 -9.80
N ALA A 83 -19.50 11.85 -8.97
CA ALA A 83 -20.87 12.24 -8.65
C ALA A 83 -20.92 13.63 -7.97
N ASP A 84 -20.03 13.88 -7.00
CA ASP A 84 -19.93 15.17 -6.30
C ASP A 84 -19.48 16.30 -7.25
N MET A 85 -18.68 15.99 -8.28
CA MET A 85 -18.30 16.94 -9.33
C MET A 85 -19.46 17.34 -10.22
N LEU A 86 -20.37 16.40 -10.53
CA LEU A 86 -21.52 16.59 -11.41
C LEU A 86 -22.75 17.20 -10.70
N GLU A 87 -22.95 16.92 -9.41
CA GLU A 87 -24.15 17.32 -8.68
C GLU A 87 -24.07 18.77 -8.15
N ASN A 88 -22.87 19.28 -7.88
CA ASN A 88 -22.67 20.68 -7.50
C ASN A 88 -22.24 21.51 -8.72
N ASP A 89 -22.79 22.72 -8.89
CA ASP A 89 -22.29 23.72 -9.84
C ASP A 89 -20.94 24.28 -9.36
N ASN A 90 -19.93 23.39 -9.37
CA ASN A 90 -18.64 23.64 -8.78
C ASN A 90 -17.90 24.72 -9.58
N SER A 91 -17.31 25.68 -8.88
CA SER A 91 -16.30 26.57 -9.48
C SER A 91 -15.02 25.78 -9.76
N ARG A 92 -14.12 26.33 -10.58
CA ARG A 92 -12.75 25.80 -10.79
C ARG A 92 -12.06 25.39 -9.49
N ALA A 93 -12.22 26.22 -8.45
CA ALA A 93 -11.65 25.95 -7.13
C ALA A 93 -12.32 24.76 -6.42
N GLY A 94 -13.64 24.57 -6.60
CA GLY A 94 -14.37 23.43 -6.06
C GLY A 94 -13.94 22.10 -6.68
N LEU A 95 -13.82 22.05 -8.01
CA LEU A 95 -13.36 20.85 -8.72
C LEU A 95 -11.94 20.47 -8.32
N ASN A 96 -11.02 21.44 -8.29
CA ASN A 96 -9.63 21.20 -7.84
C ASN A 96 -9.57 20.70 -6.39
N LYS A 97 -10.46 21.18 -5.52
CA LYS A 97 -10.54 20.69 -4.13
C LYS A 97 -10.98 19.21 -4.10
N LEU A 98 -11.99 18.83 -4.88
CA LEU A 98 -12.45 17.43 -4.94
C LEU A 98 -11.36 16.49 -5.48
N ILE A 99 -10.59 16.93 -6.47
CA ILE A 99 -9.43 16.19 -6.99
C ILE A 99 -8.37 16.03 -5.88
N GLY A 100 -8.03 17.11 -5.18
CA GLY A 100 -7.07 17.07 -4.07
C GLY A 100 -7.52 16.18 -2.92
N ASP A 101 -8.81 16.20 -2.56
CA ASP A 101 -9.36 15.32 -1.53
C ASP A 101 -9.25 13.85 -1.95
N TYR A 102 -9.45 13.53 -3.23
CA TYR A 102 -9.20 12.18 -3.77
C TYR A 102 -7.73 11.79 -3.74
N GLU A 103 -6.82 12.70 -4.11
CA GLU A 103 -5.37 12.47 -4.09
C GLU A 103 -4.89 12.11 -2.68
N ILE A 104 -5.39 12.81 -1.65
CA ILE A 104 -5.06 12.53 -0.24
C ILE A 104 -5.49 11.11 0.15
N ILE A 105 -6.68 10.70 -0.27
CA ILE A 105 -7.19 9.35 0.04
C ILE A 105 -6.37 8.29 -0.68
N ALA A 106 -6.04 8.51 -1.96
CA ALA A 106 -5.20 7.64 -2.74
C ALA A 106 -3.80 7.48 -2.12
N ASP A 107 -3.12 8.57 -1.72
CA ASP A 107 -1.80 8.48 -1.08
C ASP A 107 -1.86 7.77 0.28
N LYS A 108 -2.94 7.97 1.06
CA LYS A 108 -3.16 7.25 2.32
C LYS A 108 -3.25 5.74 2.12
N ASP A 109 -3.97 5.28 1.09
CA ASP A 109 -4.07 3.85 0.77
C ASP A 109 -2.73 3.27 0.27
N LEU A 110 -1.99 4.03 -0.56
CA LEU A 110 -0.64 3.67 -0.98
C LEU A 110 0.34 3.59 0.19
N GLY A 111 0.13 4.39 1.24
CA GLY A 111 0.96 4.44 2.45
C GLY A 111 1.17 3.08 3.10
N ALA A 112 0.12 2.27 3.24
CA ALA A 112 0.23 0.93 3.85
C ALA A 112 1.17 0.00 3.07
N SER A 113 1.03 -0.03 1.75
CA SER A 113 1.86 -0.84 0.85
C SER A 113 3.31 -0.35 0.85
N ARG A 114 3.51 0.97 0.87
CA ARG A 114 4.83 1.62 0.95
C ARG A 114 5.55 1.26 2.26
N THR A 115 4.85 1.29 3.38
CA THR A 115 5.39 0.93 4.69
C THR A 115 5.83 -0.54 4.72
N LEU A 116 5.00 -1.47 4.22
CA LEU A 116 5.35 -2.90 4.14
C LEU A 116 6.55 -3.15 3.23
N SER A 117 6.59 -2.50 2.06
CA SER A 117 7.69 -2.61 1.09
C SER A 117 9.05 -2.23 1.68
N LYS A 118 9.09 -1.19 2.53
CA LYS A 118 10.33 -0.68 3.13
C LYS A 118 10.69 -1.38 4.43
N LEU A 119 9.74 -1.49 5.36
CA LEU A 119 10.01 -1.98 6.71
C LEU A 119 10.11 -3.50 6.79
N GLY A 120 9.44 -4.25 5.89
CA GLY A 120 9.54 -5.71 5.85
C GLY A 120 11.00 -6.20 5.73
N PRO A 121 11.73 -5.78 4.68
CA PRO A 121 13.14 -6.15 4.51
C PRO A 121 14.04 -5.63 5.62
N MET A 122 13.79 -4.42 6.14
CA MET A 122 14.57 -3.85 7.25
C MET A 122 14.44 -4.68 8.52
N LEU A 123 13.21 -5.08 8.90
CA LEU A 123 12.97 -5.94 10.05
C LEU A 123 13.57 -7.33 9.84
N GLY A 124 13.50 -7.88 8.63
CA GLY A 124 14.13 -9.17 8.30
C GLY A 124 15.65 -9.15 8.46
N LEU A 125 16.28 -8.05 8.01
CA LEU A 125 17.72 -7.82 8.16
C LEU A 125 18.12 -7.59 9.62
N MET A 126 17.34 -6.85 10.41
CA MET A 126 17.59 -6.73 11.85
C MET A 126 17.46 -8.10 12.54
N GLY A 127 16.46 -8.90 12.14
CA GLY A 127 16.24 -10.26 12.63
C GLY A 127 17.41 -11.22 12.34
N THR A 128 18.30 -10.91 11.39
CA THR A 128 19.51 -11.72 11.14
C THR A 128 20.72 -11.27 11.91
N LEU A 129 20.92 -9.95 11.96
CA LEU A 129 22.12 -9.36 12.54
C LEU A 129 22.14 -9.52 14.06
N ILE A 130 20.98 -9.54 14.71
CA ILE A 130 20.88 -9.71 16.17
C ILE A 130 21.33 -11.12 16.62
N PRO A 131 20.74 -12.24 16.11
CA PRO A 131 21.15 -13.59 16.51
C PRO A 131 22.52 -14.02 15.97
N MET A 132 23.07 -13.33 14.95
CA MET A 132 24.43 -13.62 14.47
C MET A 132 25.50 -13.43 15.56
N GLY A 133 25.34 -12.46 16.46
CA GLY A 133 26.27 -12.25 17.58
C GLY A 133 26.40 -13.48 18.48
N PRO A 134 25.29 -13.95 19.10
CA PRO A 134 25.27 -15.19 19.86
C PRO A 134 25.74 -16.42 19.08
N ALA A 135 25.40 -16.53 17.79
CA ALA A 135 25.80 -17.66 16.95
C ALA A 135 27.33 -17.75 16.75
N LEU A 136 28.00 -16.62 16.51
CA LEU A 136 29.46 -16.57 16.37
C LEU A 136 30.18 -16.85 17.69
N VAL A 137 29.63 -16.40 18.81
CA VAL A 137 30.16 -16.73 20.15
C VAL A 137 30.01 -18.22 20.44
N ALA A 138 28.86 -18.82 20.14
CA ALA A 138 28.64 -20.26 20.29
C ALA A 138 29.63 -21.08 19.46
N LEU A 139 29.88 -20.65 18.21
CA LEU A 139 30.87 -21.26 17.34
C LEU A 139 32.30 -21.18 17.92
N ALA A 140 32.68 -20.06 18.51
CA ALA A 140 34.02 -19.89 19.11
C ALA A 140 34.29 -20.85 20.29
N VAL A 141 33.23 -21.32 20.96
CA VAL A 141 33.31 -22.29 22.06
C VAL A 141 33.08 -23.74 21.57
N GLY A 142 32.86 -23.94 20.27
CA GLY A 142 32.63 -25.25 19.66
C GLY A 142 31.19 -25.77 19.76
N ASP A 143 30.23 -24.95 20.19
CA ASP A 143 28.82 -25.31 20.26
C ASP A 143 28.10 -25.08 18.93
N VAL A 144 28.21 -26.08 18.05
CA VAL A 144 27.60 -26.07 16.72
C VAL A 144 26.07 -26.18 16.78
N ALA A 145 25.51 -26.80 17.84
CA ALA A 145 24.07 -26.96 17.98
C ALA A 145 23.38 -25.62 18.26
N SER A 146 23.91 -24.86 19.22
CA SER A 146 23.39 -23.51 19.51
C SER A 146 23.64 -22.53 18.37
N MET A 147 24.77 -22.66 17.65
CA MET A 147 25.01 -21.90 16.43
C MET A 147 23.92 -22.17 15.38
N ALA A 148 23.62 -23.44 15.09
CA ALA A 148 22.64 -23.82 14.08
C ALA A 148 21.24 -23.29 14.40
N SER A 149 20.80 -23.39 15.66
CA SER A 149 19.48 -22.88 16.10
C SER A 149 19.35 -21.36 15.90
N ASN A 150 20.35 -20.58 16.32
CA ASN A 150 20.33 -19.12 16.15
C ASN A 150 20.35 -18.72 14.67
N MET A 151 21.10 -19.47 13.84
CA MET A 151 21.19 -19.22 12.41
C MET A 151 19.90 -19.58 11.66
N GLN A 152 19.17 -20.60 12.11
CA GLN A 152 17.85 -20.93 11.57
C GLN A 152 16.86 -19.78 11.76
N VAL A 153 16.84 -19.17 12.96
CA VAL A 153 16.00 -17.99 13.23
C VAL A 153 16.40 -16.83 12.32
N ALA A 154 17.70 -16.56 12.18
CA ALA A 154 18.23 -15.51 11.31
C ALA A 154 17.79 -15.67 9.85
N PHE A 155 17.92 -16.87 9.28
CA PHE A 155 17.50 -17.11 7.90
C PHE A 155 15.99 -16.99 7.73
N ALA A 156 15.21 -17.55 8.66
CA ALA A 156 13.76 -17.47 8.61
C ALA A 156 13.26 -16.02 8.62
N THR A 157 13.80 -15.15 9.49
CA THR A 157 13.40 -13.73 9.54
C THR A 157 13.73 -12.99 8.25
N THR A 158 14.83 -13.33 7.56
CA THR A 158 15.16 -12.73 6.25
C THR A 158 14.12 -13.08 5.20
N VAL A 159 13.82 -14.38 5.08
CA VAL A 159 12.89 -14.89 4.06
C VAL A 159 11.52 -14.25 4.26
N ILE A 160 11.05 -14.20 5.51
CA ILE A 160 9.77 -13.56 5.84
C ILE A 160 9.82 -12.05 5.57
N GLY A 161 10.88 -11.35 5.98
CA GLY A 161 11.02 -9.91 5.77
C GLY A 161 11.04 -9.51 4.29
N LEU A 162 11.76 -10.27 3.45
CA LEU A 162 11.79 -10.08 2.01
C LEU A 162 10.42 -10.37 1.37
N PHE A 163 9.74 -11.42 1.82
CA PHE A 163 8.40 -11.77 1.34
C PHE A 163 7.38 -10.66 1.63
N VAL A 164 7.40 -10.10 2.85
CA VAL A 164 6.59 -8.93 3.23
C VAL A 164 6.90 -7.73 2.32
N GLY A 165 8.18 -7.46 2.10
CA GLY A 165 8.63 -6.38 1.23
C GLY A 165 8.15 -6.54 -0.21
N ALA A 166 8.21 -7.76 -0.74
CA ALA A 166 7.77 -8.10 -2.09
C ALA A 166 6.26 -7.88 -2.28
N ILE A 167 5.44 -8.36 -1.34
CA ILE A 167 3.98 -8.10 -1.38
C ILE A 167 3.71 -6.60 -1.34
N GLY A 168 4.34 -5.88 -0.40
CA GLY A 168 4.18 -4.43 -0.29
C GLY A 168 4.58 -3.70 -1.57
N PHE A 169 5.65 -4.14 -2.23
CA PHE A 169 6.13 -3.53 -3.48
C PHE A 169 5.19 -3.77 -4.66
N ILE A 170 4.77 -5.01 -4.89
CA ILE A 170 3.88 -5.37 -6.03
C ILE A 170 2.54 -4.64 -5.91
N THR A 171 1.98 -4.60 -4.69
CA THR A 171 0.71 -3.95 -4.42
C THR A 171 0.82 -2.43 -4.56
N LEU A 172 1.91 -1.82 -4.07
CA LEU A 172 2.21 -0.41 -4.26
C LEU A 172 2.30 -0.05 -5.75
N GLN A 173 3.08 -0.80 -6.54
CA GLN A 173 3.30 -0.53 -7.95
C GLN A 173 1.99 -0.59 -8.75
N THR A 174 1.15 -1.58 -8.45
CA THR A 174 -0.13 -1.74 -9.16
C THR A 174 -1.12 -0.63 -8.79
N LYS A 175 -1.27 -0.34 -7.50
CA LYS A 175 -2.17 0.71 -7.02
C LYS A 175 -1.73 2.11 -7.50
N GLN A 176 -0.43 2.39 -7.54
CA GLN A 176 0.09 3.65 -8.10
C GLN A 176 -0.35 3.85 -9.54
N ARG A 177 -0.24 2.80 -10.37
CA ARG A 177 -0.67 2.86 -11.77
C ARG A 177 -2.17 3.12 -11.90
N TRP A 178 -2.97 2.52 -11.02
CA TRP A 178 -4.41 2.73 -11.01
C TRP A 178 -4.82 4.13 -10.57
N TYR A 179 -4.24 4.66 -9.50
CA TYR A 179 -4.57 5.99 -9.02
C TYR A 179 -4.09 7.09 -9.97
N ALA A 180 -2.97 6.90 -10.67
CA ALA A 180 -2.55 7.81 -11.74
C ALA A 180 -3.56 7.84 -12.89
N ASP A 181 -4.10 6.68 -13.26
CA ASP A 181 -5.11 6.54 -14.31
C ASP A 181 -6.47 7.15 -13.91
N ASP A 182 -6.82 7.11 -12.62
CA ASP A 182 -8.01 7.79 -12.09
C ASP A 182 -7.84 9.31 -12.06
N MET A 183 -6.67 9.81 -11.66
CA MET A 183 -6.40 11.25 -11.62
C MET A 183 -6.53 11.87 -13.01
N ASN A 184 -5.93 11.25 -14.02
CA ASN A 184 -6.11 11.68 -15.42
C ASN A 184 -7.59 11.73 -15.84
N THR A 185 -8.40 10.79 -15.33
CA THR A 185 -9.84 10.75 -15.64
C THR A 185 -10.58 11.89 -14.96
N LEU A 186 -10.26 12.17 -13.69
CA LEU A 186 -10.87 13.25 -12.93
C LEU A 186 -10.49 14.64 -13.49
N ASP A 187 -9.23 14.83 -13.90
CA ASP A 187 -8.78 16.04 -14.58
C ASP A 187 -9.54 16.27 -15.89
N PHE A 188 -9.67 15.22 -16.72
CA PHE A 188 -10.42 15.29 -17.98
C PHE A 188 -11.89 15.69 -17.76
N ILE A 189 -12.54 15.12 -16.74
CA ILE A 189 -13.93 15.47 -16.40
C ILE A 189 -14.02 16.92 -15.93
N ALA A 190 -13.11 17.36 -15.04
CA ALA A 190 -13.11 18.71 -14.51
C ALA A 190 -12.95 19.76 -15.63
N ASP A 191 -12.02 19.53 -16.57
CA ASP A 191 -11.83 20.42 -17.72
C ASP A 191 -13.05 20.46 -18.62
N SER A 192 -13.65 19.30 -18.92
CA SER A 192 -14.83 19.21 -19.77
C SER A 192 -16.06 19.92 -19.16
N LEU A 193 -16.24 19.82 -17.83
CA LEU A 193 -17.30 20.53 -17.11
C LEU A 193 -17.09 22.05 -17.14
N MET A 194 -15.85 22.51 -16.97
CA MET A 194 -15.52 23.93 -17.03
C MET A 194 -15.71 24.50 -18.43
N GLU A 195 -15.35 23.76 -19.49
CA GLU A 195 -15.53 24.17 -20.87
C GLU A 195 -17.03 24.33 -21.21
N ARG A 196 -17.87 23.42 -20.71
CA ARG A 196 -19.33 23.51 -20.84
C ARG A 196 -19.90 24.74 -20.14
N LYS A 197 -19.41 25.09 -18.95
CA LYS A 197 -19.83 26.29 -18.20
C LYS A 197 -19.46 27.60 -18.90
N ILE A 198 -18.43 27.61 -19.74
CA ILE A 198 -18.03 28.79 -20.54
C ILE A 198 -18.92 28.94 -21.78
N ARG A 199 -19.47 27.84 -22.30
CA ARG A 199 -20.25 27.80 -23.54
C ARG A 199 -21.75 28.09 -23.35
N ASN A 200 -22.26 27.90 -22.14
CA ASN A 200 -23.63 28.25 -21.71
C ASN A 200 -23.66 29.65 -21.10
#